data_AF-A0A4Q5XGZ8-F1
#
_entry.id   AF-A0A4Q5XGZ8-F1
#
_cell.length_a   1.000
_cell.length_b   1.000
_cell.length_c   1.000
_cell.angle_alpha   90.00
_cell.angle_beta   90.00
_cell.angle_gamma   90.00
#
_symmetry.space_group_name_H-M   'P 1'
#
loop_
_entity.id
_entity.type
_entity.pdbx_description
1 polymer ?
#
loop_
_entity_poly.entity_id
_entity_poly.type
_entity_poly.pdbx_seq_one_letter_code
_entity_poly.pdbx_strand_id
1 'polypeptide(L)'
;MSVGLFGCNDHDYCDAGEPCECSNTTDCYFGCNDDGCAPRCFQMDRCGMVCEDDCHSECFDVKECSTVCGNDCSFECHNTTACGMECGANCNFDCHDTDRCGARVGDGSVVRCANLTTCAIECAGACQVECISVNDCDVTCLGGGETQCSNGNVACGGCS
;
A
#
# COMPACT_ATOMS: atom_id res chain seq x y z
N MET A 1 -4.48 -4.25 -34.27
CA MET A 1 -3.45 -3.29 -33.81
C MET A 1 -2.99 -3.81 -32.47
N SER A 2 -1.81 -4.42 -32.42
CA SER A 2 -1.27 -5.03 -31.22
C SER A 2 -0.48 -3.96 -30.47
N VAL A 3 -0.94 -3.59 -29.28
CA VAL A 3 -0.21 -2.70 -28.38
C VAL A 3 0.73 -3.61 -27.57
N GLY A 4 2.03 -3.38 -27.67
CA GLY A 4 3.03 -4.14 -26.92
C GLY A 4 2.95 -3.79 -25.45
N LEU A 5 2.59 -4.76 -24.60
CA LEU A 5 2.80 -4.64 -23.16
C LEU A 5 4.24 -5.06 -22.87
N PHE A 6 5.03 -4.11 -22.41
CA PHE A 6 6.23 -4.40 -21.63
C PHE A 6 5.75 -4.54 -20.18
N GLY A 7 6.03 -5.68 -19.53
CA GLY A 7 5.70 -5.89 -18.12
C GLY A 7 5.25 -7.31 -17.82
N CYS A 8 4.00 -7.66 -18.12
CA CYS A 8 3.42 -8.95 -17.71
C CYS A 8 2.67 -9.59 -18.88
N ASN A 9 3.31 -10.39 -19.73
CA ASN A 9 2.62 -11.04 -20.87
C ASN A 9 2.62 -12.57 -20.85
N ASP A 10 3.32 -13.25 -19.95
CA ASP A 10 3.28 -14.73 -19.90
C ASP A 10 3.80 -15.35 -18.58
N HIS A 11 4.28 -14.55 -17.62
CA HIS A 11 4.81 -15.03 -16.34
C HIS A 11 4.15 -14.27 -15.19
N ASP A 12 3.77 -14.99 -14.13
CA ASP A 12 3.18 -14.46 -12.89
C ASP A 12 4.16 -13.60 -12.06
N TYR A 13 5.36 -13.35 -12.58
CA TYR A 13 6.46 -12.70 -11.87
C TYR A 13 7.30 -11.79 -12.77
N CYS A 14 7.85 -10.74 -12.16
CA CYS A 14 8.87 -9.88 -12.75
C CYS A 14 10.25 -10.18 -12.13
N ASP A 15 11.30 -10.02 -12.94
CA ASP A 15 12.68 -10.12 -12.48
C ASP A 15 13.13 -8.81 -11.80
N ALA A 16 14.10 -8.90 -10.90
CA ALA A 16 14.66 -7.75 -10.20
C ALA A 16 15.22 -6.69 -11.17
N GLY A 17 14.85 -5.43 -10.96
CA GLY A 17 15.31 -4.29 -11.76
C GLY A 17 14.61 -4.11 -13.12
N GLU A 18 13.71 -5.02 -13.51
CA GLU A 18 12.85 -4.83 -14.68
C GLU A 18 11.59 -4.03 -14.30
N PRO A 19 11.07 -3.17 -15.20
CA PRO A 19 9.83 -2.45 -14.97
C PRO A 19 8.66 -3.43 -14.93
N CYS A 20 8.08 -3.58 -13.74
CA CYS A 20 6.96 -4.46 -13.50
C CYS A 20 5.65 -3.68 -13.55
N GLU A 21 5.19 -3.39 -14.77
CA GLU A 21 4.03 -2.51 -14.99
C GLU A 21 2.83 -3.27 -15.57
N CYS A 22 1.64 -2.98 -15.04
CA CYS A 22 0.37 -3.48 -15.53
C CYS A 22 -0.58 -2.33 -15.88
N SER A 23 -1.11 -2.34 -17.11
CA SER A 23 -2.06 -1.32 -17.56
C SER A 23 -2.99 -1.81 -18.67
N ASN A 24 -4.13 -1.12 -18.82
CA ASN A 24 -5.10 -1.34 -19.90
C ASN A 24 -5.71 -2.75 -19.95
N THR A 25 -5.68 -3.47 -18.82
CA THR A 25 -6.35 -4.76 -18.64
C THR A 25 -7.44 -4.63 -17.56
N THR A 26 -8.29 -5.64 -17.43
CA THR A 26 -9.31 -5.66 -16.36
C THR A 26 -8.68 -6.02 -15.02
N ASP A 27 -7.91 -7.10 -15.00
CA ASP A 27 -7.33 -7.70 -13.81
C ASP A 27 -5.84 -7.95 -14.05
N CYS A 28 -4.99 -7.63 -13.07
CA CYS A 28 -3.58 -8.03 -13.06
C CYS A 28 -3.18 -8.44 -11.65
N TYR A 29 -2.54 -9.61 -11.55
CA TYR A 29 -2.01 -10.15 -10.31
C TYR A 29 -0.60 -10.64 -10.59
N PHE A 30 0.40 -10.15 -9.87
CA PHE A 30 1.78 -10.48 -10.14
C PHE A 30 2.63 -10.38 -8.87
N GLY A 31 3.70 -11.16 -8.86
CA GLY A 31 4.71 -11.16 -7.81
C GLY A 31 6.03 -10.56 -8.27
N CYS A 32 6.85 -10.14 -7.32
CA CYS A 32 8.30 -10.04 -7.50
C CYS A 32 8.98 -11.01 -6.55
N ASN A 33 9.91 -11.82 -7.07
CA ASN A 33 10.62 -12.84 -6.30
C ASN A 33 11.99 -12.34 -5.78
N ASP A 34 12.20 -11.03 -5.75
CA ASP A 34 13.45 -10.43 -5.30
C ASP A 34 13.13 -9.13 -4.55
N ASP A 35 14.12 -8.63 -3.82
CA ASP A 35 14.02 -7.38 -3.08
C ASP A 35 14.15 -6.16 -4.03
N GLY A 36 13.63 -5.01 -3.60
CA GLY A 36 13.87 -3.75 -4.31
C GLY A 36 13.02 -3.58 -5.58
N CYS A 37 11.97 -4.38 -5.77
CA CYS A 37 11.12 -4.27 -6.93
C CYS A 37 10.23 -3.03 -6.88
N ALA A 38 9.91 -2.49 -8.05
CA ALA A 38 9.03 -1.32 -8.19
C ALA A 38 7.78 -1.63 -9.02
N PRO A 39 6.84 -2.44 -8.51
CA PRO A 39 5.64 -2.82 -9.26
C PRO A 39 4.66 -1.66 -9.38
N ARG A 40 4.08 -1.47 -10.57
CA ARG A 40 3.18 -0.33 -10.86
C ARG A 40 1.93 -0.77 -11.59
N CYS A 41 0.79 -0.28 -11.13
CA CYS A 41 -0.50 -0.55 -11.73
C CYS A 41 -1.25 0.74 -12.05
N PHE A 42 -1.76 0.83 -13.29
CA PHE A 42 -2.54 1.98 -13.69
C PHE A 42 -3.58 1.73 -14.77
N GLN A 43 -4.64 2.55 -14.77
CA GLN A 43 -5.72 2.53 -15.78
C GLN A 43 -6.37 1.15 -15.92
N MET A 44 -6.84 0.60 -14.80
CA MET A 44 -7.42 -0.74 -14.77
C MET A 44 -8.47 -0.92 -13.65
N ASP A 45 -9.15 -2.07 -13.62
CA ASP A 45 -10.16 -2.33 -12.60
C ASP A 45 -9.55 -2.90 -11.32
N ARG A 46 -8.76 -3.98 -11.39
CA ARG A 46 -8.18 -4.64 -10.20
C ARG A 46 -6.71 -4.97 -10.37
N CYS A 47 -5.93 -4.63 -9.35
CA CYS A 47 -4.50 -4.95 -9.29
C CYS A 47 -4.14 -5.61 -7.96
N GLY A 48 -3.41 -6.72 -8.04
CA GLY A 48 -2.79 -7.38 -6.88
C GLY A 48 -1.29 -7.53 -7.06
N MET A 49 -0.53 -7.10 -6.07
CA MET A 49 0.94 -7.17 -6.08
C MET A 49 1.43 -7.96 -4.88
N VAL A 50 2.43 -8.79 -5.09
CA VAL A 50 3.14 -9.50 -4.01
C VAL A 50 4.62 -9.20 -4.16
N CYS A 51 5.29 -8.86 -3.06
CA CYS A 51 6.71 -8.57 -3.06
C CYS A 51 7.37 -9.07 -1.77
N GLU A 52 8.69 -9.27 -1.80
CA GLU A 52 9.49 -9.59 -0.62
C GLU A 52 9.82 -8.30 0.17
N ASP A 53 11.09 -8.01 0.45
CA ASP A 53 11.50 -6.84 1.24
C ASP A 53 11.87 -5.64 0.31
N ASP A 54 11.91 -4.42 0.87
CA ASP A 54 12.41 -3.19 0.21
C ASP A 54 11.68 -2.79 -1.09
N CYS A 55 10.40 -3.17 -1.23
CA CYS A 55 9.67 -2.91 -2.48
C CYS A 55 9.03 -1.52 -2.52
N HIS A 56 9.02 -0.92 -3.72
CA HIS A 56 8.43 0.40 -3.99
C HIS A 56 7.23 0.27 -4.94
N SER A 57 6.05 0.00 -4.39
CA SER A 57 4.84 -0.25 -5.17
C SER A 57 4.03 1.03 -5.40
N GLU A 58 3.37 1.14 -6.57
CA GLU A 58 2.51 2.28 -6.90
C GLU A 58 1.20 1.83 -7.57
N CYS A 59 0.08 2.38 -7.13
CA CYS A 59 -1.24 2.17 -7.73
C CYS A 59 -1.94 3.50 -8.00
N PHE A 60 -2.26 3.78 -9.26
CA PHE A 60 -3.00 4.99 -9.64
C PHE A 60 -4.02 4.80 -10.74
N ASP A 61 -5.17 5.48 -10.65
CA ASP A 61 -6.28 5.33 -11.60
C ASP A 61 -6.75 3.86 -11.72
N VAL A 62 -6.85 3.17 -10.58
CA VAL A 62 -7.30 1.78 -10.44
C VAL A 62 -8.51 1.71 -9.51
N LYS A 63 -9.51 0.85 -9.76
CA LYS A 63 -10.64 0.76 -8.82
C LYS A 63 -10.23 0.08 -7.51
N GLU A 64 -9.65 -1.11 -7.57
CA GLU A 64 -9.21 -1.85 -6.40
C GLU A 64 -7.75 -2.24 -6.53
N CYS A 65 -6.92 -1.84 -5.58
CA CYS A 65 -5.53 -2.25 -5.51
C CYS A 65 -5.21 -2.89 -4.17
N SER A 66 -4.51 -4.02 -4.19
CA SER A 66 -4.05 -4.72 -3.00
C SER A 66 -2.59 -5.09 -3.14
N THR A 67 -1.80 -4.90 -2.09
CA THR A 67 -0.40 -5.32 -2.06
C THR A 67 -0.06 -6.10 -0.79
N VAL A 68 0.79 -7.12 -0.92
CA VAL A 68 1.38 -7.85 0.19
C VAL A 68 2.90 -7.71 0.07
N CYS A 69 3.53 -7.24 1.14
CA CYS A 69 4.96 -7.00 1.19
C CYS A 69 5.58 -7.53 2.49
N GLY A 70 6.87 -7.83 2.44
CA GLY A 70 7.71 -8.09 3.60
C GLY A 70 7.98 -6.83 4.40
N ASN A 71 9.24 -6.52 4.67
CA ASN A 71 9.68 -5.38 5.47
C ASN A 71 10.22 -4.27 4.58
N ASP A 72 10.31 -3.06 5.15
CA ASP A 72 10.97 -1.89 4.56
C ASP A 72 10.34 -1.45 3.23
N CYS A 73 9.08 -1.81 2.99
CA CYS A 73 8.39 -1.47 1.73
C CYS A 73 7.74 -0.08 1.77
N SER A 74 7.68 0.57 0.62
CA SER A 74 6.83 1.75 0.41
C SER A 74 5.71 1.45 -0.57
N PHE A 75 4.49 1.85 -0.25
CA PHE A 75 3.35 1.75 -1.14
C PHE A 75 2.63 3.08 -1.25
N GLU A 76 2.49 3.57 -2.48
CA GLU A 76 1.71 4.75 -2.82
C GLU A 76 0.43 4.32 -3.54
N CYS A 77 -0.71 4.78 -3.05
CA CYS A 77 -1.99 4.58 -3.70
C CYS A 77 -2.78 5.88 -3.80
N HIS A 78 -3.19 6.23 -5.03
CA HIS A 78 -4.03 7.40 -5.25
C HIS A 78 -4.98 7.32 -6.44
N ASN A 79 -6.01 8.16 -6.45
CA ASN A 79 -7.06 8.17 -7.49
C ASN A 79 -7.72 6.78 -7.67
N THR A 80 -7.98 6.10 -6.55
CA THR A 80 -8.57 4.76 -6.54
C THR A 80 -9.91 4.73 -5.82
N THR A 81 -10.64 3.61 -5.89
CA THR A 81 -11.83 3.41 -5.05
C THR A 81 -11.47 2.70 -3.74
N ALA A 82 -10.54 1.75 -3.77
CA ALA A 82 -10.11 1.03 -2.59
C ALA A 82 -8.65 0.61 -2.69
N CYS A 83 -7.91 0.81 -1.59
CA CYS A 83 -6.54 0.33 -1.45
C CYS A 83 -6.33 -0.49 -0.19
N GLY A 84 -5.68 -1.63 -0.36
CA GLY A 84 -5.35 -2.60 0.67
C GLY A 84 -3.85 -2.87 0.73
N MET A 85 -3.27 -2.91 1.92
CA MET A 85 -1.87 -3.31 2.11
C MET A 85 -1.69 -4.24 3.31
N GLU A 86 -0.95 -5.33 3.13
CA GLU A 86 -0.35 -6.07 4.24
C GLU A 86 1.16 -5.93 4.18
N CYS A 87 1.77 -5.48 5.28
CA CYS A 87 3.21 -5.26 5.35
C CYS A 87 3.80 -5.68 6.69
N GLY A 88 5.04 -6.14 6.65
CA GLY A 88 5.91 -6.42 7.79
C GLY A 88 6.36 -5.14 8.50
N ALA A 89 7.61 -5.10 8.94
CA ALA A 89 8.17 -3.97 9.69
C ALA A 89 8.61 -2.80 8.79
N ASN A 90 8.69 -1.61 9.37
CA ASN A 90 9.27 -0.39 8.77
C ASN A 90 8.64 0.04 7.44
N CYS A 91 7.36 -0.25 7.23
CA CYS A 91 6.72 0.07 5.96
C CYS A 91 6.21 1.51 5.93
N ASN A 92 6.17 2.10 4.74
CA ASN A 92 5.55 3.39 4.48
C ASN A 92 4.32 3.20 3.57
N PHE A 93 3.14 3.56 4.06
CA PHE A 93 1.91 3.53 3.28
C PHE A 93 1.36 4.94 3.11
N ASP A 94 1.37 5.47 1.88
CA ASP A 94 0.73 6.74 1.54
C ASP A 94 -0.51 6.47 0.69
N CYS A 95 -1.68 6.76 1.27
CA CYS A 95 -2.97 6.51 0.67
C CYS A 95 -3.76 7.81 0.60
N HIS A 96 -3.97 8.33 -0.61
CA HIS A 96 -4.63 9.61 -0.78
C HIS A 96 -5.57 9.69 -1.98
N ASP A 97 -6.52 10.62 -1.95
CA ASP A 97 -7.48 10.85 -3.05
C ASP A 97 -8.20 9.56 -3.49
N THR A 98 -8.66 8.80 -2.51
CA THR A 98 -9.38 7.52 -2.67
C THR A 98 -10.60 7.46 -1.77
N ASP A 99 -11.52 6.53 -2.00
CA ASP A 99 -12.67 6.38 -1.08
C ASP A 99 -12.28 5.66 0.20
N ARG A 100 -11.48 4.57 0.10
CA ARG A 100 -11.21 3.65 1.22
C ARG A 100 -9.76 3.16 1.22
N CYS A 101 -9.11 3.29 2.37
CA CYS A 101 -7.80 2.70 2.64
C CYS A 101 -7.89 1.70 3.78
N GLY A 102 -7.29 0.52 3.59
CA GLY A 102 -7.11 -0.48 4.63
C GLY A 102 -5.66 -0.95 4.64
N ALA A 103 -5.04 -1.03 5.81
CA ALA A 103 -3.72 -1.65 5.91
C ALA A 103 -3.50 -2.40 7.21
N ARG A 104 -2.71 -3.46 7.14
CA ARG A 104 -2.14 -4.14 8.29
C ARG A 104 -0.62 -4.03 8.24
N VAL A 105 -0.03 -3.37 9.22
CA VAL A 105 1.41 -3.03 9.23
C VAL A 105 2.11 -3.50 10.50
N GLY A 106 3.38 -3.89 10.38
CA GLY A 106 4.24 -4.29 11.48
C GLY A 106 4.94 -3.12 12.18
N ASP A 107 5.90 -3.47 13.02
CA ASP A 107 6.64 -2.53 13.89
C ASP A 107 7.43 -1.48 13.09
N GLY A 108 7.49 -0.25 13.58
CA GLY A 108 8.21 0.86 12.94
C GLY A 108 7.51 1.47 11.71
N SER A 109 6.31 1.03 11.37
CA SER A 109 5.64 1.47 10.14
C SER A 109 4.99 2.86 10.28
N VAL A 110 4.91 3.58 9.16
CA VAL A 110 4.25 4.88 9.04
C VAL A 110 3.15 4.78 8.00
N VAL A 111 1.97 5.26 8.36
CA VAL A 111 0.79 5.29 7.49
C VAL A 111 0.26 6.70 7.39
N ARG A 112 0.00 7.15 6.17
CA ARG A 112 -0.60 8.43 5.86
C ARG A 112 -1.86 8.22 5.04
N CYS A 113 -2.97 8.70 5.58
CA CYS A 113 -4.29 8.68 4.99
C CYS A 113 -4.74 10.11 4.71
N ALA A 114 -4.91 10.51 3.45
CA ALA A 114 -5.31 11.88 3.09
C ALA A 114 -6.48 11.97 2.08
N ASN A 115 -7.42 12.89 2.30
CA ASN A 115 -8.54 13.18 1.38
C ASN A 115 -9.38 11.94 1.00
N LEU A 116 -9.90 11.23 2.02
CA LEU A 116 -10.62 9.97 1.83
C LEU A 116 -11.78 9.79 2.78
N THR A 117 -12.67 8.83 2.48
CA THR A 117 -13.86 8.58 3.31
C THR A 117 -13.52 7.74 4.53
N THR A 118 -12.83 6.60 4.34
CA THR A 118 -12.50 5.67 5.45
C THR A 118 -11.04 5.24 5.40
N CYS A 119 -10.32 5.40 6.51
CA CYS A 119 -9.00 4.84 6.77
C CYS A 119 -9.13 3.81 7.90
N ALA A 120 -8.85 2.54 7.62
CA ALA A 120 -8.92 1.45 8.60
C ALA A 120 -7.54 0.78 8.73
N ILE A 121 -6.81 1.06 9.81
CA ILE A 121 -5.42 0.64 9.99
C ILE A 121 -5.29 -0.31 11.17
N GLU A 122 -4.72 -1.49 10.93
CA GLU A 122 -4.33 -2.44 11.97
C GLU A 122 -2.81 -2.42 12.15
N CYS A 123 -2.36 -1.99 13.33
CA CYS A 123 -0.95 -2.05 13.67
C CYS A 123 -0.63 -3.28 14.52
N ALA A 124 0.11 -4.20 13.94
CA ALA A 124 0.61 -5.40 14.61
C ALA A 124 1.74 -5.09 15.60
N GLY A 125 2.50 -4.02 15.37
CA GLY A 125 3.58 -3.51 16.22
C GLY A 125 3.44 -2.01 16.51
N ALA A 126 4.53 -1.35 16.89
CA ALA A 126 4.55 0.10 16.99
C ALA A 126 4.39 0.73 15.59
N CYS A 127 3.55 1.74 15.46
CA CYS A 127 3.29 2.39 14.18
C CYS A 127 2.84 3.83 14.40
N GLN A 128 2.93 4.65 13.35
CA GLN A 128 2.35 6.00 13.34
C GLN A 128 1.35 6.14 12.21
N VAL A 129 0.19 6.69 12.52
CA VAL A 129 -0.89 6.93 11.56
C VAL A 129 -1.24 8.41 11.55
N GLU A 130 -1.17 9.02 10.38
CA GLU A 130 -1.61 10.40 10.14
C GLU A 130 -2.88 10.38 9.27
N CYS A 131 -3.95 10.96 9.78
CA CYS A 131 -5.23 11.10 9.06
C CYS A 131 -5.51 12.57 8.77
N ILE A 132 -5.45 12.97 7.49
CA ILE A 132 -5.65 14.35 7.02
C ILE A 132 -6.93 14.42 6.19
N SER A 133 -7.89 15.26 6.61
CA SER A 133 -9.15 15.42 5.87
C SER A 133 -9.86 14.07 5.61
N VAL A 134 -9.88 13.21 6.63
CA VAL A 134 -10.52 11.89 6.60
C VAL A 134 -11.82 11.94 7.40
N ASN A 135 -12.91 11.37 6.87
CA ASN A 135 -14.18 11.35 7.59
C ASN A 135 -14.17 10.34 8.76
N ASP A 136 -13.65 9.15 8.51
CA ASP A 136 -13.57 8.06 9.48
C ASP A 136 -12.15 7.46 9.49
N CYS A 137 -11.46 7.59 10.62
CA CYS A 137 -10.09 7.11 10.82
C CYS A 137 -10.12 6.13 12.00
N ASP A 138 -10.16 4.84 11.68
CA ASP A 138 -10.18 3.73 12.61
C ASP A 138 -8.78 3.11 12.70
N VAL A 139 -8.15 3.19 13.87
CA VAL A 139 -6.81 2.68 14.12
C VAL A 139 -6.88 1.64 15.24
N THR A 140 -6.50 0.41 14.93
CA THR A 140 -6.48 -0.70 15.87
C THR A 140 -5.03 -1.08 16.20
N CYS A 141 -4.63 -0.88 17.46
CA CYS A 141 -3.34 -1.33 17.97
C CYS A 141 -3.43 -2.76 18.54
N LEU A 142 -2.86 -3.76 17.86
CA LEU A 142 -2.91 -5.16 18.30
C LEU A 142 -1.84 -5.50 19.36
N GLY A 143 -0.69 -4.82 19.32
CA GLY A 143 0.46 -5.09 20.18
C GLY A 143 0.75 -4.07 21.28
N GLY A 144 -0.01 -2.97 21.36
CA GLY A 144 0.28 -1.85 22.27
C GLY A 144 -0.93 -0.95 22.54
N GLY A 145 -0.73 0.08 23.36
CA GLY A 145 -1.75 1.10 23.62
C GLY A 145 -1.78 2.15 22.52
N GLU A 146 -2.99 2.54 22.10
CA GLU A 146 -3.23 3.70 21.25
C GLU A 146 -2.90 4.98 22.03
N THR A 147 -2.13 5.88 21.42
CA THR A 147 -1.80 7.19 21.97
C THR A 147 -2.03 8.26 20.91
N GLN A 148 -2.77 9.31 21.27
CA GLN A 148 -2.92 10.48 20.42
C GLN A 148 -1.76 11.45 20.64
N CYS A 149 -1.07 11.81 19.57
CA CYS A 149 0.12 12.64 19.57
C CYS A 149 -0.24 14.13 19.43
N SER A 150 0.65 15.02 19.91
CA SER A 150 0.43 16.47 19.92
C SER A 150 0.27 17.10 18.53
N ASN A 151 0.71 16.40 17.48
CA ASN A 151 0.56 16.80 16.07
C ASN A 151 -0.77 16.34 15.45
N GLY A 152 -1.60 15.60 16.17
CA GLY A 152 -2.86 15.03 15.67
C GLY A 152 -2.74 13.60 15.14
N ASN A 153 -1.53 13.02 15.12
CA ASN A 153 -1.32 11.64 14.70
C ASN A 153 -1.77 10.66 15.78
N VAL A 154 -2.10 9.44 15.37
CA VAL A 154 -2.29 8.30 16.27
C VAL A 154 -1.04 7.45 16.23
N ALA A 155 -0.53 7.03 17.38
CA ALA A 155 0.59 6.12 17.46
C ALA A 155 0.23 4.90 18.30
N CYS A 156 0.58 3.72 17.77
CA CYS A 156 0.63 2.48 18.55
C CYS A 156 2.05 2.35 19.09
N GLY A 157 2.21 2.16 20.41
CA GLY A 157 3.54 2.06 21.03
C GLY A 157 4.17 3.38 21.48
N GLY A 158 3.45 4.50 21.31
CA GLY A 158 3.83 5.85 21.79
C GLY A 158 4.30 6.78 20.67
N CYS A 159 4.27 8.09 20.96
CA CYS A 159 4.73 9.11 20.03
C CYS A 159 6.25 9.26 20.14
N SER A 160 6.98 9.06 19.03
CA SER A 160 8.43 9.26 18.95
C SER A 160 8.79 10.64 18.43
#